data_AF-A0AAN7YNB3-F1
#
_entry.id   AF-A0AAN7YNB3-F1
#
_cell.length_a   1.000
_cell.length_b   1.000
_cell.length_c   1.000
_cell.angle_alpha   90.00
_cell.angle_beta   90.00
_cell.angle_gamma   90.00
#
_symmetry.space_group_name_H-M   'P 1'
#
loop_
_entity.id
_entity.type
_entity.pdbx_description
1 polymer ?
#
loop_
_entity_poly.entity_id
_entity_poly.type
_entity_poly.pdbx_seq_one_letter_code
_entity_poly.pdbx_strand_id
1 'polypeptide(L)'
;MANPNRLLDTVVAQLEECSPALSLIDRQLDNVLTGRDSAYWRCLDKSKEIRDALQTASDDIHQAVREVDAERRDLLQRGNDYKADFRDANQKLGQSMQSLQAEMQRSTGLESQLRGLYDDLDGANAILHERNATVDNLRTSAHQELSDANAAIHERDATIDGLQRQLRQARRESSSSAGLHPDSTSPRPSTSDSGISGISRASKIPDDQTRYTTAARLYDKGVNQLRQKQYLLANTTFTELEGLLPGLPAPLRNSFHATELAYYLTICRAEASASDSEAQVLLFNFLRLYDGSATNAQQAHITQLLALRLARQNRTTEAFSYTCSVIALWHEIDCDSDHYFDALALLVRLTYLQGRAPQASAMIDACPQARREYVRDRYRSLSPVVRSGASVVDETELPAPQTKAAEKLSGAPKRSSGSVASGGTKVSSTHQRRQDAKKLPFIFRVALT
;
A
#
# COMPACT_ATOMS: atom_id res chain seq x y z
N MET A 1 -28.55 18.06 23.49
CA MET A 1 -29.28 17.44 24.61
C MET A 1 -29.16 18.39 25.79
N ALA A 2 -30.27 18.76 26.41
CA ALA A 2 -30.26 19.67 27.55
C ALA A 2 -29.58 18.97 28.73
N ASN A 3 -28.78 19.70 29.50
CA ASN A 3 -28.09 19.14 30.67
C ASN A 3 -29.15 18.98 31.78
N PRO A 4 -29.39 17.78 32.33
CA PRO A 4 -30.40 17.55 33.37
C PRO A 4 -30.18 18.43 34.61
N ASN A 5 -28.93 18.83 34.88
CA ASN A 5 -28.61 19.78 35.94
C ASN A 5 -29.25 21.16 35.71
N ARG A 6 -29.39 21.61 34.45
CA ARG A 6 -30.05 22.88 34.16
C ARG A 6 -31.56 22.84 34.42
N LEU A 7 -32.22 21.71 34.19
CA LEU A 7 -33.65 21.56 34.48
C LEU A 7 -33.88 21.56 36.00
N LEU A 8 -33.01 20.88 36.75
CA LEU A 8 -33.02 20.92 38.22
C LEU A 8 -32.79 22.34 38.77
N ASP A 9 -31.85 23.10 38.21
CA ASP A 9 -31.63 24.50 38.60
C ASP A 9 -32.87 25.38 38.35
N THR A 10 -33.61 25.10 37.27
CA THR A 10 -34.84 25.82 36.92
C THR A 10 -35.98 25.51 37.89
N VAL A 11 -36.12 24.23 38.27
CA VAL A 11 -37.08 23.78 39.28
C VAL A 11 -36.79 24.39 40.65
N VAL A 12 -35.51 24.45 41.05
CA VAL A 12 -35.08 25.08 42.30
C VAL A 12 -35.45 26.56 42.31
N ALA A 13 -35.19 27.30 41.22
CA ALA A 13 -35.56 28.70 41.11
C ALA A 13 -37.09 28.93 41.21
N GLN A 14 -37.89 28.10 40.54
CA GLN A 14 -39.36 28.17 40.61
C GLN A 14 -39.90 27.88 42.03
N LEU A 15 -39.26 26.97 42.77
CA LEU A 15 -39.61 26.67 44.17
C LEU A 15 -39.19 27.81 45.12
N GLU A 16 -38.06 28.45 44.86
CA GLU A 16 -37.61 29.63 45.61
C GLU A 16 -38.57 30.82 45.40
N GLU A 17 -39.14 30.99 44.20
CA GLU A 17 -40.15 32.02 43.89
C GLU A 17 -41.50 31.81 44.62
N CYS A 18 -41.82 30.58 45.02
CA CYS A 18 -43.04 30.28 45.79
C CYS A 18 -42.96 30.77 47.24
N SER A 19 -41.75 30.89 47.81
CA SER A 19 -41.53 31.25 49.23
C SER A 19 -42.00 32.68 49.58
N PRO A 20 -41.68 33.72 48.79
CA PRO A 20 -42.24 35.07 48.99
C PRO A 20 -43.78 35.10 48.88
N ALA A 21 -44.35 34.36 47.93
CA ALA A 21 -45.79 34.32 47.71
C ALA A 21 -46.54 33.67 48.89
N LEU A 22 -45.99 32.59 49.47
CA LEU A 22 -46.51 31.97 50.69
C LEU A 22 -46.42 32.92 51.90
N SER A 23 -45.31 33.64 52.05
CA SER A 23 -45.16 34.64 53.13
C SER A 23 -46.16 35.79 53.03
N LEU A 24 -46.54 36.16 51.79
CA LEU A 24 -47.54 37.20 51.54
C LEU A 24 -48.94 36.72 51.92
N ILE A 25 -49.29 35.48 51.56
CA ILE A 25 -50.55 34.85 51.96
C ILE A 25 -50.66 34.80 53.48
N ASP A 26 -49.59 34.40 54.17
CA ASP A 26 -49.54 34.30 55.62
C ASP A 26 -49.83 35.64 56.32
N ARG A 27 -49.18 36.72 55.85
CA ARG A 27 -49.42 38.09 56.37
C ARG A 27 -50.80 38.66 56.03
N GLN A 28 -51.47 38.15 55.02
CA GLN A 28 -52.78 38.65 54.58
C GLN A 28 -53.95 37.85 55.19
N LEU A 29 -53.70 36.67 55.75
CA LEU A 29 -54.72 35.84 56.40
C LEU A 29 -55.44 36.59 57.54
N ASP A 30 -54.73 37.35 58.37
CA ASP A 30 -55.36 38.17 59.42
C ASP A 30 -56.29 39.25 58.86
N ASN A 31 -55.95 39.83 57.71
CA ASN A 31 -56.80 40.80 57.01
C ASN A 31 -58.04 40.15 56.36
N VAL A 32 -57.92 38.89 55.94
CA VAL A 32 -59.05 38.10 55.43
C VAL A 32 -59.99 37.73 56.58
N LEU A 33 -59.46 37.28 57.71
CA LEU A 33 -60.24 36.90 58.90
C LEU A 33 -60.99 38.10 59.51
N THR A 34 -60.48 39.32 59.34
CA THR A 34 -61.13 40.57 59.75
C THR A 34 -62.12 41.13 58.71
N GLY A 35 -62.38 40.41 57.62
CA GLY A 35 -63.45 40.72 56.66
C GLY A 35 -63.09 41.69 55.53
N ARG A 36 -61.81 41.86 55.19
CA ARG A 36 -61.41 42.69 54.04
C ARG A 36 -61.41 41.88 52.74
N ASP A 37 -62.43 42.07 51.91
CA ASP A 37 -62.58 41.40 50.61
C ASP A 37 -61.34 41.54 49.70
N SER A 38 -60.66 42.70 49.73
CA SER A 38 -59.46 42.92 48.91
C SER A 38 -58.28 42.03 49.30
N ALA A 39 -58.18 41.60 50.56
CA ALA A 39 -57.13 40.70 51.01
C ALA A 39 -57.41 39.26 50.53
N TYR A 40 -58.68 38.87 50.48
CA TYR A 40 -59.11 37.55 50.00
C TYR A 40 -58.73 37.33 48.54
N TRP A 41 -59.04 38.28 47.66
CA TRP A 41 -58.70 38.18 46.24
C TRP A 41 -57.18 38.12 46.00
N ARG A 42 -56.38 38.88 46.78
CA ARG A 42 -54.92 38.82 46.69
C ARG A 42 -54.35 37.47 47.13
N CYS A 43 -54.89 36.87 48.20
CA CYS A 43 -54.51 35.53 48.62
C CYS A 43 -54.91 34.49 47.57
N LEU A 44 -56.10 34.62 46.98
CA LEU A 44 -56.59 33.71 45.95
C LEU A 44 -55.71 33.78 44.69
N ASP A 45 -55.36 34.96 44.22
CA ASP A 45 -54.49 35.13 43.04
C ASP A 45 -53.09 34.58 43.30
N LYS A 46 -52.49 34.85 44.47
CA LYS A 46 -51.19 34.23 44.81
C LYS A 46 -51.26 32.71 45.00
N SER A 47 -52.37 32.18 45.51
CA SER A 47 -52.56 30.73 45.60
C SER A 47 -52.63 30.05 44.22
N LYS A 48 -53.16 30.74 43.21
CA LYS A 48 -53.16 30.27 41.82
C LYS A 48 -51.76 30.33 41.22
N GLU A 49 -51.04 31.44 41.41
CA GLU A 49 -49.66 31.56 40.93
C GLU A 49 -48.74 30.46 41.51
N ILE A 50 -48.84 30.19 42.82
CA ILE A 50 -48.07 29.11 43.45
C ILE A 50 -48.46 27.75 42.86
N ARG A 51 -49.76 27.51 42.64
CA ARG A 51 -50.24 26.24 42.06
C ARG A 51 -49.69 26.04 40.64
N ASP A 52 -49.73 27.07 39.81
CA ASP A 52 -49.27 27.00 38.42
C ASP A 52 -47.74 26.84 38.35
N ALA A 53 -47.00 27.51 39.23
CA ALA A 53 -45.55 27.33 39.39
C ALA A 53 -45.19 25.91 39.84
N LEU A 54 -45.90 25.36 40.84
CA LEU A 54 -45.69 23.98 41.30
C LEU A 54 -46.04 22.94 40.24
N GLN A 55 -47.09 23.20 39.45
CA GLN A 55 -47.46 22.32 38.34
C GLN A 55 -46.37 22.30 37.26
N THR A 56 -45.84 23.48 36.91
CA THR A 56 -44.74 23.62 35.94
C THR A 56 -43.47 22.91 36.45
N ALA A 57 -43.10 23.12 37.71
CA ALA A 57 -41.97 22.44 38.34
C ALA A 57 -42.15 20.91 38.34
N SER A 58 -43.35 20.41 38.61
CA SER A 58 -43.68 18.99 38.53
C SER A 58 -43.50 18.44 37.12
N ASP A 59 -43.98 19.15 36.10
CA ASP A 59 -43.85 18.71 34.70
C ASP A 59 -42.39 18.70 34.24
N ASP A 60 -41.60 19.70 34.64
CA ASP A 60 -40.16 19.80 34.37
C ASP A 60 -39.38 18.65 35.05
N ILE A 61 -39.74 18.27 36.28
CA ILE A 61 -39.15 17.11 36.97
C ILE A 61 -39.48 15.82 36.22
N HIS A 62 -40.73 15.61 35.82
CA HIS A 62 -41.12 14.41 35.06
C HIS A 62 -40.40 14.35 33.72
N GLN A 63 -40.17 15.49 33.06
CA GLN A 63 -39.39 15.55 31.83
C GLN A 63 -37.92 15.19 32.09
N ALA A 64 -37.29 15.76 33.10
CA ALA A 64 -35.90 15.46 33.45
C ALA A 64 -35.70 13.97 33.78
N VAL A 65 -36.63 13.36 34.52
CA VAL A 65 -36.60 11.92 34.82
C VAL A 65 -36.65 11.07 33.55
N ARG A 66 -37.52 11.42 32.59
CA ARG A 66 -37.61 10.70 31.30
C ARG A 66 -36.33 10.81 30.48
N GLU A 67 -35.69 11.98 30.50
CA GLU A 67 -34.42 12.21 29.80
C GLU A 67 -33.29 11.39 30.42
N VAL A 68 -33.18 11.38 31.75
CA VAL A 68 -32.19 10.56 32.48
C VAL A 68 -32.41 9.06 32.24
N ASP A 69 -33.67 8.59 32.25
CA ASP A 69 -33.99 7.18 31.96
C ASP A 69 -33.71 6.79 30.51
N ALA A 70 -33.84 7.73 29.56
CA ALA A 70 -33.46 7.50 28.18
C ALA A 70 -31.93 7.38 28.04
N GLU A 71 -31.17 8.27 28.69
CA GLU A 71 -29.71 8.22 28.69
C GLU A 71 -29.18 6.94 29.36
N ARG A 72 -29.77 6.56 30.51
CA ARG A 72 -29.43 5.31 31.20
C ARG A 72 -29.65 4.09 30.30
N ARG A 73 -30.75 4.05 29.54
CA ARG A 73 -31.02 2.95 28.60
C ARG A 73 -30.02 2.93 27.45
N ASP A 74 -29.65 4.08 26.89
CA ASP A 74 -28.62 4.19 25.85
C ASP A 74 -27.25 3.70 26.36
N LEU A 75 -26.85 4.10 27.56
CA LEU A 75 -25.60 3.64 28.18
C LEU A 75 -25.59 2.13 28.43
N LEU A 76 -26.71 1.57 28.91
CA LEU A 76 -26.85 0.12 29.09
C LEU A 76 -26.77 -0.63 27.75
N GLN A 77 -27.40 -0.10 26.70
CA GLN A 77 -27.32 -0.67 25.36
C GLN A 77 -25.88 -0.67 24.84
N ARG A 78 -25.19 0.47 24.92
CA ARG A 78 -23.77 0.58 24.53
C ARG A 78 -22.90 -0.39 25.32
N GLY A 79 -23.14 -0.53 26.63
CA GLY A 79 -22.43 -1.49 27.48
C GLY A 79 -22.64 -2.94 27.03
N ASN A 80 -23.84 -3.30 26.58
CA ASN A 80 -24.13 -4.62 26.03
C ASN A 80 -23.46 -4.84 24.66
N ASP A 81 -23.48 -3.82 23.80
CA ASP A 81 -22.82 -3.85 22.50
C ASP A 81 -21.30 -4.05 22.68
N TYR A 82 -20.67 -3.33 23.61
CA TYR A 82 -19.26 -3.53 23.95
C TYR A 82 -18.95 -4.95 24.44
N LYS A 83 -19.83 -5.54 25.26
CA LYS A 83 -19.66 -6.92 25.71
C LYS A 83 -19.80 -7.91 24.55
N ALA A 84 -20.68 -7.66 23.60
CA ALA A 84 -20.84 -8.50 22.40
C ALA A 84 -19.60 -8.40 21.50
N ASP A 85 -19.14 -7.19 21.21
CA ASP A 85 -17.94 -6.94 20.41
C ASP A 85 -16.70 -7.61 21.03
N PHE A 86 -16.56 -7.54 22.35
CA PHE A 86 -15.45 -8.18 23.06
C PHE A 86 -15.47 -9.71 22.92
N ARG A 87 -16.65 -10.32 22.99
CA ARG A 87 -16.79 -11.78 22.80
C ARG A 87 -16.44 -12.20 21.37
N ASP A 88 -16.92 -11.47 20.37
CA ASP A 88 -16.62 -11.72 18.96
C ASP A 88 -15.11 -11.55 18.68
N ALA A 89 -14.49 -10.50 19.22
CA ALA A 89 -13.05 -10.28 19.11
C ALA A 89 -12.24 -11.43 19.74
N ASN A 90 -12.61 -11.89 20.94
CA ASN A 90 -11.95 -13.03 21.58
C ASN A 90 -12.12 -14.34 20.79
N GLN A 91 -13.30 -14.55 20.17
CA GLN A 91 -13.53 -15.73 19.34
C GLN A 91 -12.65 -15.70 18.08
N LYS A 92 -12.55 -14.56 17.41
CA LYS A 92 -11.66 -14.37 16.25
C LYS A 92 -10.19 -14.54 16.63
N LEU A 93 -9.79 -14.02 17.79
CA LEU A 93 -8.43 -14.22 18.31
C LEU A 93 -8.13 -15.70 18.52
N GLY A 94 -9.05 -16.44 19.13
CA GLY A 94 -8.92 -17.90 19.31
C GLY A 94 -8.78 -18.65 17.98
N GLN A 95 -9.59 -18.32 16.98
CA GLN A 95 -9.49 -18.90 15.64
C GLN A 95 -8.15 -18.56 14.95
N SER A 96 -7.69 -17.31 15.09
CA SER A 96 -6.41 -16.88 14.53
C SER A 96 -5.23 -17.60 15.18
N MET A 97 -5.25 -17.79 16.51
CA MET A 97 -4.24 -18.57 17.21
C MET A 97 -4.20 -20.03 16.76
N GLN A 98 -5.36 -20.65 16.55
CA GLN A 98 -5.44 -22.02 16.02
C GLN A 98 -4.88 -22.11 14.60
N SER A 99 -5.21 -21.15 13.73
CA SER A 99 -4.66 -21.07 12.37
C SER A 99 -3.15 -20.89 12.37
N LEU A 100 -2.63 -20.02 13.25
CA LEU A 100 -1.19 -19.79 13.39
C LEU A 100 -0.47 -21.07 13.86
N GLN A 101 -1.06 -21.80 14.80
CA GLN A 101 -0.50 -23.07 15.28
C GLN A 101 -0.47 -24.12 14.16
N ALA A 102 -1.52 -24.21 13.35
CA ALA A 102 -1.55 -25.11 12.19
C ALA A 102 -0.49 -24.75 11.14
N GLU A 103 -0.30 -23.45 10.87
CA GLU A 103 0.71 -22.98 9.90
C GLU A 103 2.13 -23.19 10.43
N MET A 104 2.38 -22.99 11.72
CA MET A 104 3.64 -23.35 12.36
C MET A 104 3.95 -24.85 12.18
N GLN A 105 2.98 -25.72 12.44
CA GLN A 105 3.16 -27.17 12.24
C GLN A 105 3.48 -27.49 10.77
N ARG A 106 2.77 -26.84 9.84
CA ARG A 106 3.05 -26.98 8.40
C ARG A 106 4.47 -26.54 8.04
N SER A 107 4.93 -25.39 8.56
CA SER A 107 6.29 -24.89 8.36
C SER A 107 7.33 -25.89 8.87
N THR A 108 7.16 -26.41 10.09
CA THR A 108 8.09 -27.41 10.64
C THR A 108 8.12 -28.70 9.81
N GLY A 109 6.98 -29.11 9.25
CA GLY A 109 6.92 -30.25 8.33
C GLY A 109 7.68 -29.99 7.02
N LEU A 110 7.54 -28.78 6.45
CA LEU A 110 8.26 -28.38 5.24
C LEU A 110 9.77 -28.26 5.47
N GLU A 111 10.20 -27.75 6.62
CA GLU A 111 11.62 -27.71 7.00
C GLU A 111 12.23 -29.11 7.06
N SER A 112 11.51 -30.07 7.65
CA SER A 112 11.93 -31.47 7.67
C SER A 112 12.05 -32.07 6.26
N GLN A 113 11.09 -31.75 5.37
CA GLN A 113 11.12 -32.21 3.98
C GLN A 113 12.28 -31.60 3.20
N LEU A 114 12.53 -30.30 3.39
CA LEU A 114 13.67 -29.61 2.77
C LEU A 114 15.00 -30.22 3.21
N ARG A 115 15.15 -30.54 4.50
CA ARG A 115 16.35 -31.22 4.99
C ARG A 115 16.54 -32.60 4.34
N GLY A 116 15.48 -33.39 4.22
CA GLY A 116 15.54 -34.67 3.51
C GLY A 116 15.95 -34.52 2.03
N LEU A 117 15.44 -33.51 1.32
CA LEU A 117 15.84 -33.23 -0.06
C LEU A 117 17.30 -32.78 -0.18
N TYR A 118 17.83 -32.05 0.81
CA TYR A 118 19.25 -31.72 0.86
C TYR A 118 20.11 -32.97 1.03
N ASP A 119 19.74 -33.87 1.95
CA ASP A 119 20.46 -35.12 2.18
C ASP A 119 20.44 -36.02 0.91
N ASP A 120 19.29 -36.08 0.22
CA ASP A 120 19.15 -36.80 -1.06
C ASP A 120 20.04 -36.19 -2.16
N LEU A 121 20.11 -34.86 -2.24
CA LEU A 121 20.94 -34.14 -3.20
C LEU A 121 22.42 -34.37 -2.95
N ASP A 122 22.85 -34.34 -1.69
CA ASP A 122 24.23 -34.62 -1.29
C ASP A 122 24.61 -36.06 -1.63
N GLY A 123 23.71 -37.02 -1.40
CA GLY A 123 23.88 -38.41 -1.84
C GLY A 123 24.01 -38.54 -3.36
N ALA A 124 23.16 -37.85 -4.12
CA ALA A 124 23.23 -37.84 -5.58
C ALA A 124 24.53 -37.21 -6.11
N ASN A 125 25.00 -36.12 -5.48
CA ASN A 125 26.27 -35.49 -5.82
C ASN A 125 27.46 -36.39 -5.54
N ALA A 126 27.46 -37.14 -4.43
CA ALA A 126 28.50 -38.11 -4.13
C ALA A 126 28.60 -39.20 -5.22
N ILE A 127 27.45 -39.73 -5.65
CA ILE A 127 27.38 -40.72 -6.74
C ILE A 127 27.88 -40.13 -8.07
N LEU A 128 27.51 -38.89 -8.38
CA LEU A 128 27.99 -38.21 -9.59
C LEU A 128 29.50 -37.98 -9.57
N HIS A 129 30.07 -37.61 -8.41
CA HIS A 129 31.51 -37.48 -8.25
C HIS A 129 32.24 -38.81 -8.45
N GLU A 130 31.72 -39.90 -7.88
CA GLU A 130 32.28 -41.24 -8.09
C GLU A 130 32.25 -41.64 -9.57
N ARG A 131 31.12 -41.39 -10.25
CA ARG A 131 30.99 -41.67 -11.68
C ARG A 131 31.93 -40.84 -12.54
N ASN A 132 32.08 -39.55 -12.25
CA ASN A 132 33.02 -38.69 -12.96
C ASN A 132 34.46 -39.16 -12.77
N ALA A 133 34.85 -39.53 -11.54
CA ALA A 133 36.17 -40.12 -11.29
C ALA A 133 36.37 -41.43 -12.08
N THR A 134 35.32 -42.24 -12.22
CA THR A 134 35.35 -43.48 -13.02
C THR A 134 35.56 -43.17 -14.51
N VAL A 135 34.86 -42.17 -15.04
CA VAL A 135 34.99 -41.73 -16.44
C VAL A 135 36.38 -41.17 -16.71
N ASP A 136 36.92 -40.36 -15.80
CA ASP A 136 38.28 -39.82 -15.93
C ASP A 136 39.32 -40.94 -15.92
N ASN A 137 39.20 -41.91 -15.01
CA ASN A 137 40.08 -43.09 -14.97
C ASN A 137 40.04 -43.88 -16.29
N LEU A 138 38.85 -44.14 -16.83
CA LEU A 138 38.67 -44.81 -18.11
C LEU A 138 39.32 -44.02 -19.26
N ARG A 139 39.18 -42.69 -19.25
CA ARG A 139 39.77 -41.82 -20.27
C ARG A 139 41.30 -41.84 -20.23
N THR A 140 41.90 -41.80 -19.04
CA THR A 140 43.34 -41.96 -18.89
C THR A 140 43.82 -43.32 -19.35
N SER A 141 43.11 -44.42 -19.00
CA SER A 141 43.46 -45.77 -19.46
C SER A 141 43.41 -45.87 -20.99
N ALA A 142 42.35 -45.36 -21.61
CA ALA A 142 42.21 -45.35 -23.07
C ALA A 142 43.30 -44.53 -23.76
N HIS A 143 43.72 -43.40 -23.18
CA HIS A 143 44.85 -42.62 -23.71
C HIS A 143 46.18 -43.36 -23.57
N GLN A 144 46.40 -44.07 -22.45
CA GLN A 144 47.59 -44.89 -22.25
C GLN A 144 47.67 -46.01 -23.30
N GLU A 145 46.58 -46.74 -23.50
CA GLU A 145 46.49 -47.83 -24.49
C GLU A 145 46.70 -47.33 -25.92
N LEU A 146 46.13 -46.17 -26.27
CA LEU A 146 46.38 -45.52 -27.57
C LEU A 146 47.84 -45.09 -27.74
N SER A 147 48.48 -44.60 -26.67
CA SER A 147 49.90 -44.22 -26.69
C SER A 147 50.79 -45.44 -26.90
N ASP A 148 50.53 -46.54 -26.17
CA ASP A 148 51.28 -47.78 -26.29
C ASP A 148 51.11 -48.43 -27.67
N ALA A 149 49.90 -48.38 -28.23
CA ALA A 149 49.63 -48.84 -29.60
C ALA A 149 50.41 -48.00 -30.63
N ASN A 150 50.46 -46.68 -30.48
CA ASN A 150 51.25 -45.82 -31.36
C ASN A 150 52.75 -46.08 -31.25
N ALA A 151 53.27 -46.33 -30.04
CA ALA A 151 54.66 -46.71 -29.85
C ALA A 151 55.00 -48.03 -30.56
N ALA A 152 54.11 -49.04 -30.45
CA ALA A 152 54.25 -50.31 -31.14
C ALA A 152 54.17 -50.18 -32.67
N ILE A 153 53.34 -49.25 -33.19
CA ILE A 153 53.30 -48.93 -34.62
C ILE A 153 54.63 -48.31 -35.06
N HIS A 154 55.16 -47.33 -34.33
CA HIS A 154 56.46 -46.72 -34.65
C HIS A 154 57.62 -47.71 -34.63
N GLU A 155 57.62 -48.66 -33.68
CA GLU A 155 58.63 -49.73 -33.65
C GLU A 155 58.53 -50.67 -34.87
N ARG A 156 57.30 -50.98 -35.30
CA ARG A 156 57.05 -51.74 -36.53
C ARG A 156 57.47 -50.99 -37.78
N ASP A 157 57.21 -49.69 -37.86
CA ASP A 157 57.66 -48.86 -38.98
C ASP A 157 59.19 -48.79 -39.03
N ALA A 158 59.87 -48.66 -37.88
CA ALA A 158 61.33 -48.66 -37.81
C ALA A 158 61.95 -50.00 -38.23
N THR A 159 61.31 -51.12 -37.88
CA THR A 159 61.75 -52.45 -38.32
C THR A 159 61.49 -52.69 -39.82
N ILE A 160 60.35 -52.22 -40.35
CA ILE A 160 60.06 -52.23 -41.78
C ILE A 160 61.10 -51.40 -42.55
N ASP A 161 61.43 -50.20 -42.08
CA ASP A 161 62.47 -49.36 -42.69
C ASP A 161 63.85 -50.01 -42.65
N GLY A 162 64.19 -50.69 -41.55
CA GLY A 162 65.41 -51.48 -41.42
C GLY A 162 65.47 -52.63 -42.44
N LEU A 163 64.38 -53.39 -42.56
CA LEU A 163 64.25 -54.48 -43.54
C LEU A 163 64.28 -53.95 -44.99
N GLN A 164 63.66 -52.81 -45.26
CA GLN A 164 63.73 -52.17 -46.59
C GLN A 164 65.16 -51.71 -46.94
N ARG A 165 65.93 -51.20 -45.97
CA ARG A 165 67.35 -50.86 -46.19
C ARG A 165 68.19 -52.11 -46.46
N GLN A 166 67.96 -53.20 -45.74
CA GLN A 166 68.62 -54.49 -45.98
C GLN A 166 68.28 -55.06 -47.36
N LEU A 167 67.00 -54.99 -47.79
CA LEU A 167 66.56 -55.38 -49.12
C LEU A 167 67.20 -54.53 -50.23
N ARG A 168 67.39 -53.22 -50.00
CA ARG A 168 68.11 -52.33 -50.94
C ARG A 168 69.61 -52.61 -50.99
N GLN A 169 70.22 -53.02 -49.88
CA GLN A 169 71.61 -53.49 -49.84
C GLN A 169 71.79 -54.82 -50.57
N ALA A 170 70.92 -55.80 -50.32
CA ALA A 170 70.91 -57.08 -51.03
C ALA A 170 70.68 -56.89 -52.55
N ARG A 171 69.84 -55.93 -52.96
CA ARG A 171 69.69 -55.54 -54.37
C ARG A 171 70.94 -54.88 -54.98
N ARG A 172 71.72 -54.15 -54.18
CA ARG A 172 72.99 -53.54 -54.64
C ARG A 172 74.11 -54.57 -54.77
N GLU A 173 74.13 -55.59 -53.92
CA GLU A 173 75.06 -56.72 -54.03
C GLU A 173 74.68 -57.66 -55.19
N SER A 174 73.40 -57.75 -55.55
CA SER A 174 72.94 -58.48 -56.75
C SER A 174 73.01 -57.66 -58.06
N SER A 175 73.38 -56.38 -58.03
CA SER A 175 73.39 -55.49 -59.21
C SER A 175 74.80 -55.08 -59.65
N SER A 176 75.76 -56.01 -59.61
CA SER A 176 77.01 -55.92 -60.38
C SER A 176 76.88 -56.62 -61.74
N SER A 177 75.83 -56.29 -62.49
CA SER A 177 75.77 -56.50 -63.96
C SER A 177 74.59 -55.70 -64.54
N ALA A 178 74.94 -54.63 -65.27
CA ALA A 178 74.08 -53.78 -66.11
C ALA A 178 73.01 -52.95 -65.35
N GLY A 179 72.79 -51.65 -65.57
CA GLY A 179 73.20 -50.76 -66.65
C GLY A 179 71.99 -49.91 -67.06
N LEU A 180 72.05 -48.60 -66.78
CA LEU A 180 71.37 -47.45 -67.44
C LEU A 180 69.95 -47.01 -66.98
N HIS A 181 69.92 -45.76 -66.48
CA HIS A 181 68.83 -44.74 -66.40
C HIS A 181 68.48 -44.18 -67.82
N PRO A 182 67.50 -43.26 -68.07
CA PRO A 182 66.80 -42.30 -67.18
C PRO A 182 65.28 -41.94 -67.46
N ASP A 183 64.73 -41.16 -66.52
CA ASP A 183 63.81 -40.00 -66.56
C ASP A 183 62.30 -39.94 -66.96
N SER A 184 61.58 -39.32 -66.01
CA SER A 184 60.46 -38.35 -66.08
C SER A 184 59.04 -38.80 -66.46
N THR A 185 58.08 -38.56 -65.55
CA THR A 185 56.89 -37.66 -65.72
C THR A 185 55.88 -37.83 -64.57
N SER A 186 55.45 -36.71 -63.96
CA SER A 186 54.14 -36.53 -63.30
C SER A 186 53.08 -36.22 -64.39
N PRO A 187 51.73 -36.38 -64.22
CA PRO A 187 50.93 -35.90 -63.07
C PRO A 187 49.63 -36.66 -62.67
N ARG A 188 49.08 -36.30 -61.48
CA ARG A 188 47.67 -36.27 -60.93
C ARG A 188 46.57 -37.21 -61.51
N PRO A 189 45.61 -37.70 -60.68
CA PRO A 189 44.37 -36.92 -60.46
C PRO A 189 43.76 -36.99 -59.04
N SER A 190 42.85 -36.04 -58.81
CA SER A 190 41.99 -35.83 -57.64
C SER A 190 40.96 -36.94 -57.39
N THR A 191 40.55 -37.16 -56.12
CA THR A 191 39.14 -37.41 -55.71
C THR A 191 38.93 -37.19 -54.21
N SER A 192 37.73 -36.64 -53.89
CA SER A 192 36.89 -36.79 -52.67
C SER A 192 37.45 -36.33 -51.33
N ASP A 193 36.97 -35.24 -50.72
CA ASP A 193 35.62 -35.00 -50.18
C ASP A 193 35.37 -35.76 -48.87
N SER A 194 35.41 -35.03 -47.75
CA SER A 194 34.63 -35.28 -46.53
C SER A 194 34.91 -34.14 -45.54
N GLY A 195 33.93 -33.24 -45.43
CA GLY A 195 33.89 -32.25 -44.37
C GLY A 195 33.79 -32.89 -43.00
N ILE A 196 34.53 -32.33 -42.04
CA ILE A 196 34.23 -32.48 -40.62
C ILE A 196 34.09 -31.08 -40.04
N SER A 197 32.85 -30.80 -39.67
CA SER A 197 32.37 -29.63 -38.97
C SER A 197 33.19 -29.32 -37.72
N GLY A 198 33.92 -28.22 -37.74
CA GLY A 198 34.47 -27.58 -36.54
C GLY A 198 33.35 -26.94 -35.72
N ILE A 199 32.55 -27.75 -35.02
CA ILE A 199 31.74 -27.30 -33.89
C ILE A 199 32.62 -27.44 -32.65
N SER A 200 33.12 -26.33 -32.11
CA SER A 200 32.87 -25.95 -30.72
C SER A 200 33.61 -24.67 -30.30
N ARG A 201 32.79 -23.65 -30.00
CA ARG A 201 32.83 -22.79 -28.80
C ARG A 201 34.17 -22.16 -28.40
N ALA A 202 34.35 -20.90 -28.80
CA ALA A 202 35.02 -19.89 -27.99
C ALA A 202 34.16 -18.60 -27.90
N SER A 203 33.51 -18.44 -26.73
CA SER A 203 33.02 -17.21 -26.07
C SER A 203 32.38 -16.05 -26.88
N LYS A 204 31.04 -16.02 -26.95
CA LYS A 204 30.20 -14.83 -27.17
C LYS A 204 29.85 -14.13 -25.83
N ILE A 205 30.85 -13.66 -25.07
CA ILE A 205 30.64 -13.06 -23.73
C ILE A 205 30.95 -11.54 -23.61
N PRO A 206 31.63 -10.84 -24.55
CA PRO A 206 31.89 -9.39 -24.36
C PRO A 206 30.64 -8.50 -24.39
N ASP A 207 29.65 -8.80 -25.24
CA ASP A 207 28.51 -7.91 -25.52
C ASP A 207 27.50 -7.89 -24.36
N ASP A 208 27.17 -9.04 -23.78
CA ASP A 208 26.19 -9.15 -22.69
C ASP A 208 26.64 -8.43 -21.40
N GLN A 209 27.94 -8.47 -21.08
CA GLN A 209 28.49 -7.77 -19.93
C GLN A 209 28.47 -6.24 -20.13
N THR A 210 28.73 -5.77 -21.35
CA THR A 210 28.62 -4.33 -21.68
C THR A 210 27.18 -3.83 -21.65
N ARG A 211 26.21 -4.67 -22.07
CA ARG A 211 24.77 -4.35 -21.96
C ARG A 211 24.32 -4.32 -20.51
N TYR A 212 24.77 -5.28 -19.69
CA TYR A 212 24.44 -5.31 -18.27
C TYR A 212 24.99 -4.09 -17.51
N THR A 213 26.26 -3.75 -17.73
CA THR A 213 26.88 -2.55 -17.11
C THR A 213 26.20 -1.25 -17.54
N THR A 214 25.76 -1.17 -18.80
CA THR A 214 24.95 -0.04 -19.29
C THR A 214 23.59 0.02 -18.62
N ALA A 215 22.90 -1.12 -18.49
CA ALA A 215 21.61 -1.23 -17.79
C ALA A 215 21.73 -0.83 -16.30
N ALA A 216 22.75 -1.32 -15.60
CA ALA A 216 23.00 -0.96 -14.20
C ALA A 216 23.28 0.55 -14.05
N ARG A 217 24.07 1.14 -14.95
CA ARG A 217 24.34 2.58 -14.95
C ARG A 217 23.10 3.42 -15.21
N LEU A 218 22.22 2.97 -16.11
CA LEU A 218 20.93 3.61 -16.37
C LEU A 218 20.00 3.51 -15.16
N TYR A 219 19.98 2.36 -14.48
CA TYR A 219 19.22 2.19 -13.25
C TYR A 219 19.66 3.18 -12.17
N ASP A 220 20.95 3.24 -11.85
CA ASP A 220 21.49 4.17 -10.86
C ASP A 220 21.24 5.63 -11.24
N LYS A 221 21.41 5.96 -12.54
CA LYS A 221 21.10 7.29 -13.08
C LYS A 221 19.62 7.64 -12.89
N GLY A 222 18.71 6.72 -13.21
CA GLY A 222 17.26 6.90 -13.05
C GLY A 222 16.87 7.11 -11.59
N VAL A 223 17.43 6.32 -10.66
CA VAL A 223 17.20 6.46 -9.22
C VAL A 223 17.70 7.82 -8.71
N ASN A 224 18.88 8.26 -9.15
CA ASN A 224 19.41 9.58 -8.79
C ASN A 224 18.54 10.73 -9.32
N GLN A 225 18.05 10.63 -10.55
CA GLN A 225 17.13 11.62 -11.13
C GLN A 225 15.78 11.65 -10.38
N LEU A 226 15.27 10.48 -9.97
CA LEU A 226 14.07 10.38 -9.15
C LEU A 226 14.26 11.06 -7.79
N ARG A 227 15.38 10.83 -7.11
CA ARG A 227 15.73 11.51 -5.83
C ARG A 227 15.81 13.03 -5.99
N GLN A 228 16.24 13.51 -7.15
CA GLN A 228 16.27 14.93 -7.51
C GLN A 228 14.90 15.48 -7.99
N LYS A 229 13.84 14.66 -7.95
CA LYS A 229 12.48 15.00 -8.40
C LYS A 229 12.40 15.38 -9.89
N GLN A 230 13.33 14.91 -10.71
CA GLN A 230 13.34 15.10 -12.15
C GLN A 230 12.54 13.99 -12.84
N TYR A 231 11.22 13.94 -12.59
CA TYR A 231 10.37 12.79 -12.95
C TYR A 231 10.29 12.51 -14.45
N LEU A 232 10.28 13.55 -15.29
CA LEU A 232 10.29 13.39 -16.76
C LEU A 232 11.59 12.74 -17.26
N LEU A 233 12.73 13.22 -16.76
CA LEU A 233 14.05 12.69 -17.13
C LEU A 233 14.23 11.26 -16.60
N ALA A 234 13.81 11.01 -15.35
CA ALA A 234 13.81 9.68 -14.75
C ALA A 234 12.93 8.70 -15.55
N ASN A 235 11.73 9.12 -15.99
CA ASN A 235 10.86 8.29 -16.83
C ASN A 235 11.56 7.88 -18.13
N THR A 236 12.22 8.81 -18.82
CA THR A 236 12.96 8.50 -20.06
C THR A 236 14.09 7.50 -19.81
N THR A 237 14.86 7.68 -18.73
CA THR A 237 15.95 6.77 -18.36
C THR A 237 15.44 5.37 -17.99
N PHE A 238 14.34 5.27 -17.25
CA PHE A 238 13.75 3.98 -16.88
C PHE A 238 13.06 3.27 -18.05
N THR A 239 12.47 4.00 -19.00
CA THR A 239 11.90 3.41 -20.22
C THR A 239 13.00 2.92 -21.16
N GLU A 240 14.13 3.62 -21.25
CA GLU A 240 15.33 3.14 -21.96
C GLU A 240 15.85 1.84 -21.32
N LEU A 241 15.91 1.78 -19.99
CA LEU A 241 16.25 0.56 -19.26
C LEU A 241 15.27 -0.58 -19.54
N GLU A 242 13.96 -0.32 -19.50
CA GLU A 242 12.90 -1.31 -19.80
C GLU A 242 13.06 -1.90 -21.21
N GLY A 243 13.49 -1.10 -22.19
CA GLY A 243 13.78 -1.55 -23.56
C GLY A 243 15.04 -2.42 -23.68
N LEU A 244 16.01 -2.26 -22.79
CA LEU A 244 17.27 -3.03 -22.80
C LEU A 244 17.16 -4.39 -22.09
N LEU A 245 16.27 -4.51 -21.11
CA LEU A 245 16.10 -5.74 -20.30
C LEU A 245 15.75 -7.01 -21.09
N PRO A 246 14.88 -6.98 -22.13
CA PRO A 246 14.57 -8.16 -22.93
C PRO A 246 15.79 -8.72 -23.69
N GLY A 247 16.79 -7.88 -23.97
CA GLY A 247 18.02 -8.25 -24.68
C GLY A 247 19.11 -8.86 -23.79
N LEU A 248 18.87 -9.01 -22.48
CA LEU A 248 19.81 -9.61 -21.53
C LEU A 248 19.49 -11.09 -21.25
N PRO A 249 20.50 -11.94 -21.02
CA PRO A 249 20.30 -13.31 -20.53
C PRO A 249 19.47 -13.34 -19.23
N ALA A 250 18.61 -14.35 -19.09
CA ALA A 250 17.75 -14.53 -17.91
C ALA A 250 18.45 -14.32 -16.54
N PRO A 251 19.65 -14.86 -16.25
CA PRO A 251 20.29 -14.65 -14.95
C PRO A 251 20.65 -13.20 -14.67
N LEU A 252 21.09 -12.45 -15.69
CA LEU A 252 21.42 -11.02 -15.56
C LEU A 252 20.15 -10.17 -15.50
N ARG A 253 19.12 -10.53 -16.26
CA ARG A 253 17.82 -9.85 -16.23
C ARG A 253 17.14 -9.98 -14.86
N ASN A 254 17.23 -11.15 -14.23
CA ASN A 254 16.61 -11.43 -12.93
C ASN A 254 17.25 -10.64 -11.76
N SER A 255 18.44 -10.06 -11.97
CA SER A 255 19.04 -9.13 -10.99
C SER A 255 18.27 -7.81 -10.87
N PHE A 256 17.51 -7.43 -11.91
CA PHE A 256 16.60 -6.30 -11.86
C PHE A 256 15.23 -6.79 -11.40
N HIS A 257 14.81 -6.38 -10.20
CA HIS A 257 13.48 -6.70 -9.70
C HIS A 257 12.42 -6.01 -10.56
N ALA A 258 11.65 -6.79 -11.32
CA ALA A 258 10.61 -6.28 -12.22
C ALA A 258 9.59 -5.39 -11.49
N THR A 259 9.23 -5.75 -10.26
CA THR A 259 8.32 -4.98 -9.40
C THR A 259 8.90 -3.63 -9.00
N GLU A 260 10.20 -3.57 -8.72
CA GLU A 260 10.88 -2.34 -8.33
C GLU A 260 11.01 -1.36 -9.50
N LEU A 261 11.33 -1.87 -10.69
CA LEU A 261 11.33 -1.05 -11.90
C LEU A 261 9.93 -0.52 -12.24
N ALA A 262 8.91 -1.39 -12.15
CA ALA A 262 7.52 -1.00 -12.36
C ALA A 262 7.07 0.09 -11.36
N TYR A 263 7.54 0.00 -10.11
CA TYR A 263 7.29 1.00 -9.07
C TYR A 263 7.89 2.36 -9.44
N TYR A 264 9.17 2.42 -9.82
CA TYR A 264 9.79 3.68 -10.22
C TYR A 264 9.16 4.29 -11.48
N LEU A 265 8.86 3.48 -12.49
CA LEU A 265 8.15 3.93 -13.69
C LEU A 265 6.77 4.48 -13.35
N THR A 266 6.03 3.82 -12.46
CA THR A 266 4.70 4.28 -12.04
C THR A 266 4.79 5.63 -11.34
N ILE A 267 5.73 5.82 -10.41
CA ILE A 267 5.94 7.12 -9.74
C ILE A 267 6.29 8.20 -10.76
N CYS A 268 7.25 7.93 -11.64
CA CYS A 268 7.69 8.92 -12.62
C CYS A 268 6.53 9.33 -13.54
N ARG A 269 5.75 8.38 -14.04
CA ARG A 269 4.60 8.65 -14.92
C ARG A 269 3.47 9.36 -14.17
N ALA A 270 3.16 8.95 -12.94
CA ALA A 270 2.12 9.59 -12.13
C ALA A 270 2.49 11.05 -11.76
N GLU A 271 3.74 11.30 -11.36
CA GLU A 271 4.21 12.65 -11.02
C GLU A 271 4.44 13.55 -12.25
N ALA A 272 4.79 12.98 -13.40
CA ALA A 272 4.94 13.72 -14.65
C ALA A 272 3.61 13.97 -15.39
N SER A 273 2.53 13.28 -15.01
CA SER A 273 1.23 13.41 -15.68
C SER A 273 0.62 14.80 -15.52
N ALA A 274 0.00 15.29 -16.58
CA ALA A 274 -0.64 16.61 -16.59
C ALA A 274 -1.99 16.63 -15.86
N SER A 275 -2.64 15.47 -15.71
CA SER A 275 -3.94 15.33 -15.07
C SER A 275 -3.87 14.41 -13.85
N ASP A 276 -4.45 14.86 -12.72
CA ASP A 276 -4.58 14.03 -11.53
C ASP A 276 -5.43 12.77 -11.75
N SER A 277 -6.32 12.75 -12.76
CA SER A 277 -7.13 11.56 -13.10
C SER A 277 -6.29 10.46 -13.76
N GLU A 278 -5.32 10.85 -14.60
CA GLU A 278 -4.41 9.92 -15.26
C GLU A 278 -3.42 9.33 -14.24
N ALA A 279 -2.85 10.19 -13.39
CA ALA A 279 -2.01 9.76 -12.26
C ALA A 279 -2.73 8.70 -11.40
N GLN A 280 -4.00 8.95 -11.07
CA GLN A 280 -4.81 8.06 -10.24
C GLN A 280 -4.95 6.67 -10.88
N VAL A 281 -5.23 6.59 -12.18
CA VAL A 281 -5.38 5.31 -12.89
C VAL A 281 -4.07 4.52 -12.87
N LEU A 282 -2.94 5.20 -13.11
CA LEU A 282 -1.61 4.56 -13.08
C LEU A 282 -1.29 3.99 -11.69
N LEU A 283 -1.49 4.79 -10.63
CA LEU A 283 -1.23 4.39 -9.25
C LEU A 283 -2.14 3.24 -8.80
N PHE A 284 -3.43 3.31 -9.16
CA PHE A 284 -4.38 2.25 -8.85
C PHE A 284 -4.07 0.94 -9.58
N ASN A 285 -3.69 1.03 -10.86
CA ASN A 285 -3.29 -0.15 -11.63
C ASN A 285 -2.06 -0.84 -11.05
N PHE A 286 -1.08 -0.08 -10.56
CA PHE A 286 0.07 -0.66 -9.87
C PHE A 286 -0.35 -1.45 -8.63
N LEU A 287 -1.16 -0.85 -7.74
CA LEU A 287 -1.62 -1.53 -6.53
C LEU A 287 -2.38 -2.82 -6.86
N ARG A 288 -3.23 -2.80 -7.89
CA ARG A 288 -3.98 -3.99 -8.32
C ARG A 288 -3.09 -5.09 -8.89
N LEU A 289 -2.06 -4.74 -9.66
CA LEU A 289 -1.20 -5.71 -10.35
C LEU A 289 -0.13 -6.30 -9.41
N TYR A 290 0.28 -5.57 -8.37
CA TYR A 290 1.40 -5.93 -7.50
C TYR A 290 1.02 -6.08 -6.02
N ASP A 291 -0.26 -6.31 -5.71
CA ASP A 291 -0.84 -6.40 -4.35
C ASP A 291 -0.15 -7.44 -3.44
N GLY A 292 0.50 -8.45 -4.01
CA GLY A 292 1.24 -9.48 -3.26
C GLY A 292 2.76 -9.55 -3.52
N SER A 293 3.30 -8.69 -4.38
CA SER A 293 4.73 -8.74 -4.78
C SER A 293 5.49 -7.44 -4.52
N ALA A 294 4.78 -6.32 -4.35
CA ALA A 294 5.38 -5.08 -3.90
C ALA A 294 5.67 -5.13 -2.39
N THR A 295 6.76 -4.50 -1.98
CA THR A 295 7.08 -4.35 -0.55
C THR A 295 6.07 -3.44 0.14
N ASN A 296 5.85 -3.62 1.45
CA ASN A 296 4.93 -2.76 2.23
C ASN A 296 5.28 -1.27 2.09
N ALA A 297 6.57 -0.91 2.01
CA ALA A 297 7.01 0.47 1.80
C ALA A 297 6.61 1.02 0.42
N GLN A 298 6.75 0.22 -0.65
CA GLN A 298 6.32 0.61 -2.00
C GLN A 298 4.80 0.78 -2.06
N GLN A 299 4.04 -0.15 -1.45
CA GLN A 299 2.59 -0.08 -1.37
C GLN A 299 2.13 1.16 -0.59
N ALA A 300 2.74 1.43 0.57
CA ALA A 300 2.43 2.59 1.39
C ALA A 300 2.71 3.90 0.65
N HIS A 301 3.85 4.00 -0.06
CA HIS A 301 4.18 5.20 -0.82
C HIS A 301 3.22 5.43 -2.01
N ILE A 302 2.93 4.40 -2.82
CA ILE A 302 1.99 4.56 -3.95
C ILE A 302 0.57 4.86 -3.46
N THR A 303 0.14 4.24 -2.36
CA THR A 303 -1.16 4.53 -1.77
C THR A 303 -1.23 5.96 -1.21
N GLN A 304 -0.12 6.49 -0.67
CA GLN A 304 -0.02 7.89 -0.24
C GLN A 304 -0.16 8.86 -1.42
N LEU A 305 0.54 8.58 -2.53
CA LEU A 305 0.42 9.37 -3.75
C LEU A 305 -1.02 9.32 -4.29
N LEU A 306 -1.64 8.14 -4.29
CA LEU A 306 -3.03 7.97 -4.73
C LEU A 306 -3.99 8.81 -3.86
N ALA A 307 -3.84 8.75 -2.54
CA ALA A 307 -4.64 9.55 -1.61
C ALA A 307 -4.49 11.06 -1.87
N LEU A 308 -3.25 11.52 -2.14
CA LEU A 308 -2.98 12.91 -2.48
C LEU A 308 -3.67 13.34 -3.79
N ARG A 309 -3.62 12.51 -4.84
CA ARG A 309 -4.30 12.80 -6.12
C ARG A 309 -5.81 12.85 -5.95
N LEU A 310 -6.39 11.92 -5.17
CA LEU A 310 -7.81 11.94 -4.82
C LEU A 310 -8.20 13.19 -4.02
N ALA A 311 -7.34 13.64 -3.10
CA ALA A 311 -7.55 14.86 -2.33
C ALA A 311 -7.60 16.10 -3.25
N ARG A 312 -6.70 16.19 -4.23
CA ARG A 312 -6.67 17.28 -5.23
C ARG A 312 -7.92 17.29 -6.13
N GLN A 313 -8.48 16.12 -6.42
CA GLN A 313 -9.75 15.98 -7.13
C GLN A 313 -11.00 16.24 -6.26
N ASN A 314 -10.84 16.77 -5.03
CA ASN A 314 -11.93 16.95 -4.05
C ASN A 314 -12.63 15.65 -3.60
N ARG A 315 -12.06 14.47 -3.84
CA ARG A 315 -12.61 13.18 -3.39
C ARG A 315 -12.15 12.87 -1.96
N THR A 316 -12.45 13.78 -1.04
CA THR A 316 -11.90 13.81 0.32
C THR A 316 -12.30 12.61 1.19
N THR A 317 -13.41 11.94 0.89
CA THR A 317 -13.85 10.75 1.66
C THR A 317 -13.02 9.52 1.30
N GLU A 318 -12.70 9.35 0.02
CA GLU A 318 -11.88 8.23 -0.45
C GLU A 318 -10.42 8.45 -0.08
N ALA A 319 -9.91 9.67 -0.29
CA ALA A 319 -8.59 10.07 0.15
C ALA A 319 -8.38 9.79 1.65
N PHE A 320 -9.40 10.03 2.48
CA PHE A 320 -9.35 9.75 3.92
C PHE A 320 -9.14 8.25 4.21
N SER A 321 -9.90 7.37 3.53
CA SER A 321 -9.79 5.92 3.72
C SER A 321 -8.41 5.38 3.34
N TYR A 322 -7.88 5.83 2.20
CA TYR A 322 -6.52 5.49 1.76
C TYR A 322 -5.45 6.02 2.71
N THR A 323 -5.58 7.27 3.17
CA THR A 323 -4.61 7.87 4.11
C THR A 323 -4.58 7.13 5.45
N CYS A 324 -5.73 6.72 5.99
CA CYS A 324 -5.76 5.90 7.22
C CYS A 324 -5.02 4.57 7.06
N SER A 325 -5.17 3.94 5.89
CA SER A 325 -4.49 2.67 5.59
C SER A 325 -2.98 2.86 5.42
N VAL A 326 -2.56 3.98 4.81
CA VAL A 326 -1.14 4.35 4.68
C VAL A 326 -0.48 4.62 6.02
N ILE A 327 -1.16 5.31 6.94
CA ILE A 327 -0.63 5.59 8.28
C ILE A 327 -0.44 4.28 9.06
N ALA A 328 -1.38 3.33 8.92
CA ALA A 328 -1.23 2.00 9.52
C ALA A 328 0.03 1.30 9.00
N LEU A 329 0.23 1.28 7.68
CA LEU A 329 1.40 0.67 7.05
C LEU A 329 2.71 1.34 7.48
N TRP A 330 2.79 2.68 7.43
CA TRP A 330 4.00 3.37 7.85
C TRP A 330 4.28 3.24 9.34
N HIS A 331 3.27 3.15 10.19
CA HIS A 331 3.47 2.90 11.62
C HIS A 331 4.09 1.52 11.88
N GLU A 332 3.75 0.50 11.09
CA GLU A 332 4.35 -0.83 11.18
C GLU A 332 5.79 -0.86 10.63
N ILE A 333 6.09 -0.04 9.63
CA ILE A 333 7.42 0.02 9.00
C ILE A 333 8.38 0.88 9.81
N ASP A 334 8.04 2.16 10.01
CA ASP A 334 8.85 3.17 10.69
C ASP A 334 7.98 4.37 11.11
N CYS A 335 7.66 4.42 12.41
CA CYS A 335 6.82 5.46 13.02
C CYS A 335 7.52 6.82 13.20
N ASP A 336 8.84 6.91 12.97
CA ASP A 336 9.61 8.16 13.06
C ASP A 336 9.99 8.73 11.69
N SER A 337 9.64 8.03 10.61
CA SER A 337 9.95 8.42 9.23
C SER A 337 9.24 9.71 8.79
N ASP A 338 9.90 10.48 7.91
CA ASP A 338 9.28 11.65 7.26
C ASP A 338 8.03 11.26 6.46
N HIS A 339 7.99 10.05 5.90
CA HIS A 339 6.86 9.52 5.15
C HIS A 339 5.63 9.25 6.03
N TYR A 340 5.84 8.79 7.27
CA TYR A 340 4.79 8.66 8.26
C TYR A 340 4.16 10.01 8.61
N PHE A 341 4.99 11.03 8.87
CA PHE A 341 4.50 12.38 9.16
C PHE A 341 3.88 13.08 7.95
N ASP A 342 4.33 12.78 6.73
CA ASP A 342 3.65 13.20 5.50
C ASP A 342 2.23 12.60 5.40
N ALA A 343 2.05 11.33 5.75
CA ALA A 343 0.74 10.70 5.79
C ALA A 343 -0.18 11.33 6.86
N LEU A 344 0.34 11.60 8.05
CA LEU A 344 -0.39 12.30 9.10
C LEU A 344 -0.79 13.72 8.70
N ALA A 345 0.11 14.47 8.05
CA ALA A 345 -0.17 15.82 7.55
C ALA A 345 -1.31 15.83 6.54
N LEU A 346 -1.37 14.84 5.65
CA LEU A 346 -2.46 14.68 4.69
C LEU A 346 -3.78 14.38 5.42
N LEU A 347 -3.77 13.50 6.42
CA LEU A 347 -4.97 13.15 7.19
C LEU A 347 -5.51 14.35 7.97
N VAL A 348 -4.64 15.13 8.61
CA VAL A 348 -4.99 16.37 9.31
C VAL A 348 -5.64 17.35 8.32
N ARG A 349 -5.04 17.54 7.13
CA ARG A 349 -5.61 18.44 6.12
C ARG A 349 -6.96 17.98 5.62
N LEU A 350 -7.13 16.68 5.34
CA LEU A 350 -8.41 16.11 4.92
C LEU A 350 -9.49 16.31 6.01
N THR A 351 -9.13 16.15 7.27
CA THR A 351 -10.02 16.36 8.42
C THR A 351 -10.44 17.83 8.53
N TYR A 352 -9.51 18.76 8.27
CA TYR A 352 -9.81 20.19 8.17
C TYR A 352 -10.76 20.52 7.01
N LEU A 353 -10.49 19.96 5.81
CA LEU A 353 -11.33 20.13 4.62
C LEU A 353 -12.74 19.56 4.80
N GLN A 354 -12.92 18.60 5.71
CA GLN A 354 -14.22 18.04 6.08
C GLN A 354 -14.96 18.86 7.16
N GLY A 355 -14.43 20.03 7.56
CA GLY A 355 -15.07 20.92 8.54
C GLY A 355 -14.84 20.51 10.01
N ARG A 356 -13.86 19.64 10.29
CA ARG A 356 -13.57 19.14 11.65
C ARG A 356 -12.27 19.69 12.20
N ALA A 357 -12.16 21.02 12.22
CA ALA A 357 -11.01 21.75 12.75
C ALA A 357 -10.57 21.35 14.19
N PRO A 358 -11.46 21.08 15.17
CA PRO A 358 -11.02 20.68 16.51
C PRO A 358 -10.34 19.31 16.52
N GLN A 359 -10.84 18.34 15.74
CA GLN A 359 -10.23 17.01 15.62
C GLN A 359 -8.87 17.08 14.92
N ALA A 360 -8.77 17.89 13.86
CA ALA A 360 -7.50 18.14 13.19
C ALA A 360 -6.45 18.77 14.13
N SER A 361 -6.87 19.66 15.04
CA SER A 361 -5.98 20.29 16.02
C SER A 361 -5.51 19.29 17.07
N ALA A 362 -6.41 18.47 17.61
CA ALA A 362 -6.07 17.40 18.55
C ALA A 362 -5.07 16.39 17.95
N MET A 363 -5.20 16.09 16.66
CA MET A 363 -4.23 15.25 15.94
C MET A 363 -2.83 15.89 15.83
N ILE A 364 -2.75 17.21 15.62
CA ILE A 364 -1.47 17.91 15.60
C ILE A 364 -0.83 17.89 16.98
N ASP A 365 -1.61 18.07 18.04
CA ASP A 365 -1.11 18.08 19.42
C ASP A 365 -0.59 16.69 19.86
N ALA A 366 -1.17 15.63 19.31
CA ALA A 366 -0.71 14.25 19.48
C ALA A 366 0.64 13.94 18.81
N CYS A 367 1.10 14.74 17.85
CA CYS A 367 2.41 14.56 17.21
C CYS A 367 3.56 15.06 18.11
N PRO A 368 4.78 14.49 17.98
CA PRO A 368 5.98 14.98 18.66
C PRO A 368 6.22 16.47 18.38
N GLN A 369 6.66 17.21 19.39
CA GLN A 369 6.77 18.68 19.33
C GLN A 369 7.60 19.18 18.14
N ALA A 370 8.71 18.49 17.83
CA ALA A 370 9.59 18.82 16.71
C ALA A 370 8.94 18.67 15.31
N ARG A 371 7.83 17.92 15.21
CA ARG A 371 7.14 17.63 13.93
C ARG A 371 5.80 18.34 13.79
N ARG A 372 5.31 19.05 14.81
CA ARG A 372 3.98 19.69 14.79
C ARG A 372 3.84 20.74 13.70
N GLU A 373 4.84 21.61 13.54
CA GLU A 373 4.83 22.64 12.49
C GLU A 373 4.87 22.03 11.09
N TYR A 374 5.71 21.02 10.90
CA TYR A 374 5.77 20.26 9.65
C TYR A 374 4.39 19.69 9.26
N VAL A 375 3.74 18.97 10.18
CA VAL A 375 2.44 18.35 9.96
C VAL A 375 1.36 19.40 9.68
N ARG A 376 1.44 20.56 10.32
CA ARG A 376 0.49 21.67 10.15
C ARG A 376 0.57 22.31 8.77
N ASP A 377 1.77 22.55 8.26
CA ASP A 377 1.96 23.39 7.08
C ASP A 377 2.13 22.60 5.76
N ARG A 378 2.58 21.34 5.80
CA ARG A 378 2.96 20.54 4.61
C ARG A 378 1.93 20.53 3.48
N TYR A 379 0.64 20.38 3.81
CA TYR A 379 -0.46 20.31 2.83
C TYR A 379 -1.46 21.46 2.94
N ARG A 380 -1.04 22.59 3.53
CA ARG A 380 -1.90 23.76 3.71
C ARG A 380 -2.43 24.33 2.38
N SER A 381 -1.68 24.15 1.29
CA SER A 381 -2.03 24.60 -0.07
C SER A 381 -3.16 23.80 -0.73
N LEU A 382 -3.54 22.63 -0.20
CA LEU A 382 -4.69 21.87 -0.72
C LEU A 382 -5.99 22.58 -0.34
N SER A 383 -6.53 23.41 -1.22
CA SER A 383 -7.78 24.14 -1.01
C SER A 383 -8.97 23.38 -1.59
N PRO A 384 -10.18 23.51 -1.00
CA PRO A 384 -11.37 22.98 -1.64
C PRO A 384 -11.58 23.75 -2.95
N VAL A 385 -11.66 23.05 -4.09
CA VAL A 385 -12.09 23.70 -5.34
C VAL A 385 -13.54 24.14 -5.13
N VAL A 386 -13.73 25.43 -4.86
CA VAL A 386 -15.03 26.08 -5.00
C VAL A 386 -15.41 25.87 -6.46
N ARG A 387 -16.52 25.18 -6.72
CA ARG A 387 -17.14 25.16 -8.05
C ARG A 387 -17.63 26.57 -8.35
N SER A 388 -16.74 27.46 -8.72
CA SER A 388 -17.09 28.69 -9.40
C SER A 388 -17.42 28.30 -10.83
N GLY A 389 -18.71 28.27 -11.15
CA GLY A 389 -19.15 28.35 -12.53
C GLY A 389 -18.50 29.59 -13.16
N ALA A 390 -17.95 29.41 -14.34
CA ALA A 390 -17.42 30.50 -15.13
C ALA A 390 -18.53 31.54 -15.40
N SER A 391 -18.24 32.80 -15.10
CA SER A 391 -18.58 33.91 -15.98
C SER A 391 -17.60 35.04 -15.72
N VAL A 392 -16.74 35.28 -16.70
CA VAL A 392 -15.99 36.52 -16.87
C VAL A 392 -16.98 37.53 -17.45
N VAL A 393 -17.33 38.59 -16.71
CA VAL A 393 -17.69 39.92 -17.25
C VAL A 393 -17.43 40.97 -16.16
N ASP A 394 -16.43 41.81 -16.45
CA ASP A 394 -16.29 43.27 -16.26
C ASP A 394 -16.71 44.03 -14.98
N GLU A 395 -15.91 45.05 -14.70
CA GLU A 395 -16.08 46.10 -13.68
C GLU A 395 -17.43 46.83 -13.80
N THR A 396 -18.00 47.26 -12.66
CA THR A 396 -18.39 48.65 -12.33
C THR A 396 -19.52 48.69 -11.26
N GLU A 397 -19.30 49.50 -10.22
CA GLU A 397 -20.25 50.14 -9.28
C GLU A 397 -21.08 49.36 -8.22
N LEU A 398 -20.87 49.80 -6.96
CA LEU A 398 -21.80 49.77 -5.82
C LEU A 398 -23.13 50.49 -6.15
N PRO A 399 -24.29 50.09 -5.61
CA PRO A 399 -24.62 50.41 -4.20
C PRO A 399 -25.48 49.37 -3.45
N ALA A 400 -25.69 49.67 -2.15
CA ALA A 400 -26.27 48.83 -1.11
C ALA A 400 -27.84 48.83 -1.06
N PRO A 401 -28.48 48.41 0.05
CA PRO A 401 -29.29 47.19 0.18
C PRO A 401 -30.81 47.45 0.18
N GLN A 402 -31.62 46.47 -0.23
CA GLN A 402 -33.07 46.49 0.05
C GLN A 402 -33.61 45.16 0.56
N THR A 403 -34.13 45.23 1.78
CA THR A 403 -35.09 44.34 2.42
C THR A 403 -36.43 44.31 1.67
N LYS A 404 -37.05 43.13 1.53
CA LYS A 404 -38.47 42.88 1.88
C LYS A 404 -38.87 41.40 1.71
N ALA A 405 -39.90 41.04 2.48
CA ALA A 405 -40.29 39.69 2.86
C ALA A 405 -41.38 39.05 1.98
N ALA A 406 -41.52 37.73 2.18
CA ALA A 406 -42.69 36.85 2.05
C ALA A 406 -43.32 36.61 0.66
N GLU A 407 -43.42 35.33 0.25
CA GLU A 407 -44.67 34.56 0.29
C GLU A 407 -44.52 33.09 -0.18
N LYS A 408 -45.35 32.23 0.41
CA LYS A 408 -45.53 30.79 0.14
C LYS A 408 -46.21 30.58 -1.21
N LEU A 409 -45.87 29.51 -1.93
CA LEU A 409 -46.83 28.78 -2.79
C LEU A 409 -46.41 27.31 -2.93
N SER A 410 -47.39 26.42 -2.73
CA SER A 410 -47.33 24.97 -2.80
C SER A 410 -47.43 24.43 -4.23
N GLY A 411 -46.97 23.18 -4.45
CA GLY A 411 -47.54 22.30 -5.48
C GLY A 411 -46.52 21.58 -6.37
N ALA A 412 -46.46 20.26 -6.26
CA ALA A 412 -45.57 19.35 -6.99
C ALA A 412 -45.90 19.25 -8.51
N PRO A 413 -45.06 18.58 -9.34
CA PRO A 413 -45.22 17.12 -9.43
C PRO A 413 -43.92 16.30 -9.55
N LYS A 414 -44.03 15.06 -9.06
CA LYS A 414 -43.13 13.92 -9.34
C LYS A 414 -42.95 13.74 -10.85
N ARG A 415 -41.68 13.65 -11.29
CA ARG A 415 -41.31 12.89 -12.50
C ARG A 415 -40.33 11.80 -12.10
N SER A 416 -40.82 10.58 -12.16
CA SER A 416 -40.06 9.34 -12.15
C SER A 416 -39.28 9.22 -13.46
N SER A 417 -37.95 9.20 -13.37
CA SER A 417 -37.11 8.56 -14.38
C SER A 417 -36.30 7.48 -13.68
N GLY A 418 -36.63 6.23 -14.00
CA GLY A 418 -35.97 5.06 -13.47
C GLY A 418 -34.50 5.05 -13.86
N SER A 419 -33.65 4.92 -12.85
CA SER A 419 -32.29 4.42 -13.03
C SER A 419 -32.20 3.15 -12.20
N VAL A 420 -31.89 2.05 -12.90
CA VAL A 420 -31.76 0.70 -12.38
C VAL A 420 -30.84 0.71 -11.15
N ALA A 421 -31.44 0.48 -9.98
CA ALA A 421 -30.72 0.33 -8.73
C ALA A 421 -30.08 -1.07 -8.70
N SER A 422 -28.80 -1.15 -9.05
CA SER A 422 -27.96 -2.24 -8.58
C SER A 422 -27.79 -2.07 -7.07
N GLY A 423 -28.26 -3.05 -6.31
CA GLY A 423 -28.31 -3.03 -4.85
C GLY A 423 -26.93 -3.03 -4.21
N GLY A 424 -26.40 -1.85 -3.95
CA GLY A 424 -25.36 -1.64 -2.94
C GLY A 424 -26.02 -1.10 -1.67
N THR A 425 -25.94 -1.85 -0.58
CA THR A 425 -26.26 -1.36 0.76
C THR A 425 -25.45 -0.09 1.01
N LYS A 426 -26.11 1.07 1.08
CA LYS A 426 -25.48 2.33 1.46
C LYS A 426 -25.06 2.25 2.93
N VAL A 427 -23.89 1.69 3.18
CA VAL A 427 -23.18 1.91 4.45
C VAL A 427 -23.04 3.43 4.57
N SER A 428 -23.64 4.00 5.62
CA SER A 428 -23.53 5.44 5.88
C SER A 428 -22.04 5.81 5.85
N SER A 429 -21.67 6.84 5.09
CA SER A 429 -20.27 7.30 4.96
C SER A 429 -19.61 7.56 6.31
N THR A 430 -20.41 7.89 7.34
CA THR A 430 -19.98 8.01 8.74
C THR A 430 -19.60 6.68 9.40
N HIS A 431 -20.30 5.58 9.08
CA HIS A 431 -19.99 4.25 9.58
C HIS A 431 -18.72 3.68 8.94
N GLN A 432 -18.55 3.85 7.63
CA GLN A 432 -17.32 3.44 6.93
C GLN A 432 -16.10 4.19 7.47
N ARG A 433 -16.22 5.49 7.72
CA ARG A 433 -15.15 6.29 8.34
C ARG A 433 -14.80 5.83 9.75
N ARG A 434 -15.79 5.46 10.57
CA ARG A 434 -15.52 4.89 11.91
C ARG A 434 -14.76 3.58 11.81
N GLN A 435 -15.04 2.75 10.81
CA GLN A 435 -14.28 1.52 10.56
C GLN A 435 -12.87 1.82 10.06
N ASP A 436 -12.69 2.76 9.14
CA ASP A 436 -11.36 3.14 8.64
C ASP A 436 -10.49 3.80 9.70
N ALA A 437 -11.08 4.59 10.60
CA ALA A 437 -10.37 5.17 11.73
C ALA A 437 -9.82 4.10 12.69
N LYS A 438 -10.41 2.89 12.76
CA LYS A 438 -9.89 1.80 13.60
C LYS A 438 -8.51 1.31 13.15
N LYS A 439 -8.12 1.56 11.89
CA LYS A 439 -6.80 1.20 11.33
C LYS A 439 -5.67 2.09 11.86
N LEU A 440 -6.01 3.26 12.41
CA LEU A 440 -5.00 4.21 12.90
C LEU A 440 -4.40 3.75 14.24
N PRO A 441 -3.16 4.16 14.55
CA PRO A 441 -2.58 4.01 15.88
C PRO A 441 -3.49 4.61 16.96
N PHE A 442 -3.48 4.01 18.15
CA PHE A 442 -4.41 4.34 19.23
C PHE A 442 -4.47 5.84 19.57
N ILE A 443 -3.30 6.50 19.58
CA ILE A 443 -3.18 7.92 19.91
C ILE A 443 -4.01 8.80 18.95
N PHE A 444 -4.00 8.48 17.65
CA PHE A 444 -4.77 9.23 16.65
C PHE A 444 -6.24 8.81 16.59
N ARG A 445 -6.57 7.60 17.04
CA ARG A 445 -7.97 7.16 17.21
C ARG A 445 -8.69 7.99 18.25
N VAL A 446 -8.04 8.30 19.36
CA VAL A 446 -8.60 9.13 20.44
C VAL A 446 -8.79 10.58 19.97
N ALA A 447 -7.90 11.10 19.12
CA ALA A 447 -8.03 12.45 18.58
C ALA A 447 -9.18 12.62 17.55
N LEU A 448 -9.67 11.52 16.96
CA LEU A 448 -10.73 11.51 15.94
C LEU A 448 -12.14 11.20 16.50
N THR A 449 -12.23 10.72 17.73
CA THR A 449 -13.49 10.54 18.48
C THR A 449 -13.90 11.84 19.12
#